data_AF-A0A6G0VNL0-F1
#
_entry.id   AF-A0A6G0VNL0-F1
#
_cell.length_a   1.000
_cell.length_b   1.000
_cell.length_c   1.000
_cell.angle_alpha   90.00
_cell.angle_beta   90.00
_cell.angle_gamma   90.00
#
_symmetry.space_group_name_H-M   'P 1'
#
loop_
_entity.id
_entity.type
_entity.pdbx_description
1 polymer ?
#
loop_
_entity_poly.entity_id
_entity_poly.type
_entity_poly.pdbx_seq_one_letter_code
_entity_poly.pdbx_strand_id
1 'polypeptide(L)'
;MKPLGYKLVDIDFQCLHKEAANMLNIFDNCKIKLIEVIDHRLKDAANKKLYNYMIENGQITESSKCCIILYLLHAILVPTNKKSITNSEGKKTTIKYSIQDSQNNFMVVAPTAVEIEEMLKRKYNAGNAIQP
;
A
#
# COMPACT_ATOMS: atom_id res chain seq x y z
N MET A 1 24.43 -18.28 -5.75
CA MET A 1 23.28 -17.44 -6.13
C MET A 1 22.57 -17.03 -4.84
N LYS A 2 22.42 -15.73 -4.53
CA LYS A 2 21.69 -15.31 -3.31
C LYS A 2 20.18 -15.45 -3.57
N PRO A 3 19.38 -15.95 -2.62
CA PRO A 3 17.93 -16.02 -2.80
C PRO A 3 17.36 -14.60 -2.92
N LEU A 4 16.40 -14.43 -3.82
CA LEU A 4 15.71 -13.16 -4.02
C LEU A 4 14.74 -12.92 -2.86
N GLY A 5 14.74 -11.71 -2.30
CA GLY A 5 13.97 -11.39 -1.08
C GLY A 5 12.48 -11.69 -1.20
N TYR A 6 11.88 -11.53 -2.38
CA TYR A 6 10.46 -11.84 -2.61
C TYR A 6 10.12 -13.32 -2.36
N LYS A 7 11.08 -14.25 -2.44
CA LYS A 7 10.83 -15.67 -2.13
C LYS A 7 10.48 -15.89 -0.68
N LEU A 8 10.94 -15.03 0.23
CA LEU A 8 10.55 -15.08 1.64
C LEU A 8 9.07 -14.77 1.80
N VAL A 9 8.54 -13.82 1.02
CA VAL A 9 7.11 -13.49 0.99
C VAL A 9 6.28 -14.69 0.52
N ASP A 10 6.73 -15.40 -0.53
CA ASP A 10 6.07 -16.63 -1.00
C ASP A 10 6.08 -17.74 0.06
N ILE A 11 7.20 -17.92 0.78
CA ILE A 11 7.30 -18.90 1.87
C ILE A 11 6.34 -18.56 3.00
N ASP A 12 6.32 -17.31 3.45
CA ASP A 12 5.42 -16.85 4.51
C ASP A 12 3.95 -17.02 4.09
N PHE A 13 3.62 -16.69 2.84
CA PHE A 13 2.29 -16.88 2.29
C PHE A 13 1.88 -18.35 2.29
N GLN A 14 2.75 -19.26 1.85
CA GLN A 14 2.48 -20.71 1.84
C GLN A 14 2.33 -21.29 3.24
N CYS A 15 3.10 -20.79 4.21
CA CYS A 15 2.94 -21.16 5.62
C CYS A 15 1.53 -20.84 6.15
N LEU A 16 0.98 -19.69 5.77
CA LEU A 16 -0.37 -19.25 6.16
C LEU A 16 -1.48 -19.89 5.33
N HIS A 17 -1.22 -20.18 4.05
CA HIS A 17 -2.20 -20.66 3.08
C HIS A 17 -1.70 -21.94 2.39
N LYS A 18 -1.66 -23.04 3.15
CA LYS A 18 -1.04 -24.30 2.70
C LYS A 18 -1.62 -24.90 1.41
N GLU A 19 -2.92 -24.70 1.17
CA GLU A 19 -3.63 -25.23 -0.01
C GLU A 19 -3.62 -24.26 -1.20
N ALA A 20 -3.06 -23.05 -1.02
CA ALA A 20 -3.00 -22.05 -2.07
C ALA A 20 -1.75 -22.27 -2.95
N ALA A 21 -1.87 -21.96 -4.25
CA ALA A 21 -0.69 -21.74 -5.08
C ALA A 21 0.20 -20.63 -4.48
N ASN A 22 1.44 -20.49 -4.96
CA ASN A 22 2.30 -19.40 -4.47
C ASN A 22 1.67 -18.00 -4.70
N MET A 23 2.10 -17.03 -3.89
CA MET A 23 1.49 -15.70 -3.85
C MET A 23 1.60 -15.01 -5.21
N LEU A 24 2.77 -15.14 -5.86
CA LEU A 24 3.01 -14.54 -7.17
C LEU A 24 2.02 -15.01 -8.24
N ASN A 25 1.71 -16.30 -8.29
CA ASN A 25 0.75 -16.86 -9.25
C ASN A 25 -0.68 -16.42 -8.95
N ILE A 26 -1.04 -16.31 -7.66
CA ILE A 26 -2.38 -15.88 -7.25
C ILE A 26 -2.57 -14.39 -7.50
N PHE A 27 -1.53 -13.60 -7.30
CA PHE A 27 -1.60 -12.15 -7.39
C PHE A 27 -2.09 -11.68 -8.75
N ASP A 28 -1.64 -12.28 -9.84
CA ASP A 28 -2.10 -11.91 -11.19
C ASP A 28 -3.60 -12.11 -11.39
N ASN A 29 -4.17 -13.19 -10.84
CA ASN A 29 -5.61 -13.43 -10.88
C ASN A 29 -6.36 -12.49 -9.93
N CYS A 30 -5.80 -12.22 -8.75
CA CYS A 30 -6.37 -11.29 -7.77
C CYS A 30 -6.34 -9.85 -8.27
N LYS A 31 -5.33 -9.46 -9.06
CA LYS A 31 -5.16 -8.13 -9.63
C LYS A 31 -6.37 -7.70 -10.46
N ILE A 32 -6.92 -8.60 -11.28
CA ILE A 32 -8.13 -8.32 -12.08
C ILE A 32 -9.31 -7.97 -11.16
N LYS A 33 -9.55 -8.80 -10.15
CA LYS A 33 -10.61 -8.56 -9.15
C LYS A 33 -10.37 -7.28 -8.35
N LEU A 34 -9.12 -6.96 -8.03
CA LEU A 34 -8.76 -5.73 -7.33
C LEU A 34 -9.08 -4.50 -8.17
N ILE A 35 -8.80 -4.53 -9.47
CA ILE A 35 -9.16 -3.44 -10.40
C ILE A 35 -10.67 -3.22 -10.39
N GLU A 36 -11.47 -4.28 -10.51
CA GLU A 36 -12.94 -4.19 -10.44
C GLU A 36 -13.42 -3.59 -9.13
N VAL A 37 -12.86 -4.02 -8.00
CA VAL A 37 -13.21 -3.48 -6.67
C VAL A 37 -12.82 -2.02 -6.54
N ILE A 38 -11.64 -1.63 -7.05
CA ILE A 38 -11.18 -0.24 -7.07
C ILE A 38 -12.16 0.62 -7.87
N ASP A 39 -12.49 0.21 -9.08
CA ASP A 39 -13.42 0.92 -9.97
C ASP A 39 -14.75 1.25 -9.26
N HIS A 40 -15.34 0.25 -8.60
CA HIS A 40 -16.64 0.39 -7.94
C HIS A 40 -16.59 1.19 -6.63
N ARG A 41 -15.50 1.10 -5.88
CA ARG A 41 -15.43 1.65 -4.51
C ARG A 41 -14.73 2.99 -4.41
N LEU A 42 -13.92 3.35 -5.41
CA LEU A 42 -13.16 4.58 -5.38
C LEU A 42 -14.08 5.78 -5.58
N LYS A 43 -14.10 6.68 -4.60
CA LYS A 43 -14.96 7.89 -4.61
C LYS A 43 -14.17 9.18 -4.71
N ASP A 44 -12.95 9.20 -4.18
CA ASP A 44 -12.10 10.37 -4.12
C ASP A 44 -11.59 10.79 -5.51
N ALA A 45 -11.69 12.08 -5.82
CA ALA A 45 -11.39 12.63 -7.14
C ALA A 45 -9.89 12.55 -7.50
N ALA A 46 -9.00 12.77 -6.53
CA ALA A 46 -7.57 12.72 -6.76
C ALA A 46 -7.12 11.29 -7.08
N ASN A 47 -7.58 10.31 -6.30
CA ASN A 47 -7.32 8.91 -6.56
C ASN A 47 -7.97 8.41 -7.85
N LYS A 48 -9.18 8.87 -8.20
CA LYS A 48 -9.83 8.54 -9.48
C LYS A 48 -9.00 9.00 -10.68
N LYS A 49 -8.40 10.18 -10.60
CA LYS A 49 -7.51 10.67 -11.67
C LYS A 49 -6.32 9.74 -11.89
N LEU A 50 -5.72 9.23 -10.81
CA LEU A 50 -4.62 8.27 -10.88
C LEU A 50 -5.07 6.91 -11.44
N TYR A 51 -6.25 6.43 -11.03
CA TYR A 51 -6.85 5.22 -11.57
C TYR A 51 -7.14 5.34 -13.07
N ASN A 52 -7.78 6.42 -13.51
CA ASN A 52 -8.05 6.65 -14.93
C ASN A 52 -6.77 6.73 -15.76
N TYR A 53 -5.73 7.42 -15.25
CA TYR A 53 -4.42 7.44 -15.89
C TYR A 53 -3.86 6.02 -16.09
N MET A 54 -4.00 5.13 -15.11
CA MET A 54 -3.55 3.74 -15.21
C MET A 54 -4.32 2.94 -16.27
N ILE A 55 -5.64 3.14 -16.39
CA ILE A 55 -6.51 2.39 -17.31
C ILE A 55 -6.41 2.92 -18.75
N GLU A 56 -6.32 4.24 -18.92
CA GLU A 56 -6.36 4.91 -20.23
C GLU A 56 -4.98 5.01 -20.89
N ASN A 57 -3.89 5.02 -20.11
CA ASN A 57 -2.54 5.14 -20.65
C ASN A 57 -1.98 3.78 -21.10
N GLY A 58 -2.03 3.51 -22.41
CA GLY A 58 -1.48 2.28 -22.99
C GLY A 58 0.04 2.10 -22.90
N GLN A 59 0.79 3.13 -22.47
CA GLN A 59 2.26 3.09 -22.35
C GLN A 59 2.76 2.77 -20.93
N ILE A 60 1.85 2.58 -19.96
CA ILE A 60 2.24 2.27 -18.58
C ILE A 60 2.72 0.82 -18.44
N THR A 61 3.87 0.64 -17.79
CA THR A 61 4.44 -0.70 -17.54
C THR A 61 3.59 -1.51 -16.56
N GLU A 62 3.68 -2.83 -16.60
CA GLU A 62 2.96 -3.69 -15.66
C GLU A 62 3.36 -3.44 -14.20
N SER A 63 4.66 -3.23 -13.94
CA SER A 63 5.16 -2.87 -12.62
C SER A 63 4.54 -1.57 -12.10
N SER A 64 4.39 -0.57 -12.98
CA SER A 64 3.73 0.70 -12.64
C SER A 64 2.24 0.50 -12.34
N LYS A 65 1.54 -0.35 -13.09
CA LYS A 65 0.14 -0.70 -12.79
C LYS A 65 0.01 -1.36 -11.43
N CYS A 66 0.83 -2.36 -11.14
CA CYS A 66 0.86 -3.03 -9.83
C CYS A 66 1.12 -2.05 -8.69
N CYS A 67 2.05 -1.12 -8.88
CA CYS A 67 2.36 -0.07 -7.90
C CYS A 67 1.14 0.84 -7.64
N ILE A 68 0.46 1.29 -8.70
CA ILE A 68 -0.76 2.10 -8.57
C ILE A 68 -1.89 1.32 -7.87
N ILE A 69 -2.09 0.05 -8.22
CA ILE A 69 -3.10 -0.81 -7.57
C ILE A 69 -2.84 -0.91 -6.07
N LEU A 70 -1.60 -1.23 -5.68
CA LEU A 70 -1.21 -1.34 -4.26
C LEU A 70 -1.36 0.01 -3.54
N TYR A 71 -1.02 1.12 -4.19
CA TYR A 71 -1.24 2.44 -3.66
C TYR A 71 -2.74 2.70 -3.43
N LEU A 72 -3.61 2.43 -4.40
CA LEU A 72 -5.04 2.72 -4.30
C LEU A 72 -5.79 1.88 -3.25
N LEU A 73 -5.17 0.81 -2.71
CA LEU A 73 -5.77 -0.01 -1.65
C LEU A 73 -6.18 0.82 -0.42
N HIS A 74 -5.46 1.88 -0.09
CA HIS A 74 -5.80 2.75 1.04
C HIS A 74 -7.18 3.41 0.91
N ALA A 75 -7.57 3.74 -0.32
CA ALA A 75 -8.78 4.50 -0.60
C ALA A 75 -10.03 3.60 -0.54
N ILE A 76 -9.84 2.28 -0.67
CA ILE A 76 -10.92 1.30 -0.70
C ILE A 76 -11.01 0.46 0.58
N LEU A 77 -9.88 0.27 1.27
CA LEU A 77 -9.82 -0.53 2.49
C LEU A 77 -10.13 0.37 3.69
N VAL A 78 -11.30 0.15 4.28
CA VAL A 78 -11.78 0.92 5.42
C VAL A 78 -10.93 0.58 6.65
N PRO A 79 -10.56 1.58 7.48
CA PRO A 79 -9.94 1.35 8.79
C PRO A 79 -10.81 0.41 9.63
N THR A 80 -10.35 -0.82 9.87
CA THR A 80 -11.13 -1.83 10.61
C THR A 80 -11.03 -1.65 12.13
N ASN A 81 -9.91 -1.16 12.65
CA ASN A 81 -9.68 -1.07 14.09
C ASN A 81 -9.77 0.36 14.62
N LYS A 82 -10.71 0.56 15.54
CA LYS A 82 -10.82 1.77 16.38
C LYS A 82 -10.04 1.51 17.68
N LYS A 83 -9.02 2.31 17.97
CA LYS A 83 -8.32 2.25 19.26
C LYS A 83 -8.82 3.36 20.16
N SER A 84 -9.33 3.01 21.34
CA SER A 84 -9.65 4.00 22.37
C SER A 84 -8.37 4.34 23.14
N ILE A 85 -8.00 5.60 23.18
CA ILE A 85 -6.84 6.11 23.91
C ILE A 85 -7.35 7.12 24.92
N THR A 86 -6.89 7.04 26.15
CA THR A 86 -7.15 8.06 27.17
C THR A 86 -6.04 9.11 27.07
N ASN A 87 -6.38 10.37 26.83
CA ASN A 87 -5.40 11.45 26.82
C ASN A 87 -4.88 11.73 28.25
N SER A 88 -3.86 12.57 28.37
CA SER A 88 -3.26 13.00 29.64
C SER A 88 -4.23 13.70 30.60
N GLU A 89 -5.40 14.13 30.11
CA GLU A 89 -6.48 14.76 30.89
C GLU A 89 -7.58 13.77 31.31
N GLY A 90 -7.41 12.46 31.03
CA GLY A 90 -8.39 11.43 31.37
C GLY A 90 -9.55 11.27 30.38
N LYS A 91 -9.59 12.06 29.29
CA LYS A 91 -10.62 11.98 28.26
C LYS A 91 -10.33 10.84 27.29
N LYS A 92 -11.32 9.96 27.08
CA LYS A 92 -11.26 8.88 26.08
C LYS A 92 -11.47 9.45 24.68
N THR A 93 -10.48 9.28 23.81
CA THR A 93 -10.53 9.64 22.40
C THR A 93 -10.45 8.36 21.57
N THR A 94 -11.31 8.24 20.56
CA THR A 94 -11.24 7.10 19.63
C THR A 94 -10.42 7.49 18.41
N ILE A 95 -9.28 6.83 18.20
CA ILE A 95 -8.47 6.99 17.00
C ILE A 95 -8.79 5.85 16.03
N LYS A 96 -9.11 6.20 14.78
CA LYS A 96 -9.14 5.26 13.65
C LYS A 96 -7.82 5.40 12.91
N TYR A 97 -7.02 4.35 12.90
CA TYR A 97 -5.83 4.30 12.04
C TYR A 97 -6.24 3.82 10.67
N SER A 98 -6.16 4.69 9.67
CA SER A 98 -6.42 4.32 8.29
C SER A 98 -5.20 3.74 7.60
N ILE A 99 -5.44 2.96 6.55
CA ILE A 99 -4.36 2.52 5.68
C ILE A 99 -3.72 3.74 4.99
N GLN A 100 -4.47 4.83 4.80
CA GLN A 100 -3.94 6.13 4.35
C GLN A 100 -2.88 6.69 5.31
N ASP A 101 -3.10 6.57 6.63
CA ASP A 101 -2.10 6.96 7.64
C ASP A 101 -0.84 6.09 7.53
N SER A 102 -0.99 4.82 7.14
CA SER A 102 0.11 3.91 6.83
C SER A 102 0.75 4.17 5.46
N GLN A 103 0.09 4.85 4.53
CA GLN A 103 0.64 5.05 3.18
C GLN A 103 1.85 5.96 3.15
N ASN A 104 1.81 7.02 3.97
CA ASN A 104 2.98 7.87 4.16
C ASN A 104 4.18 7.08 4.68
N ASN A 105 3.96 5.90 5.28
CA ASN A 105 5.00 4.95 5.66
C ASN A 105 5.25 3.85 4.61
N PHE A 106 4.24 3.46 3.83
CA PHE A 106 4.29 2.40 2.82
C PHE A 106 5.05 2.82 1.55
N MET A 107 4.81 4.02 1.03
CA MET A 107 5.45 4.50 -0.19
C MET A 107 5.75 6.00 -0.09
N VAL A 108 6.98 6.39 -0.42
CA VAL A 108 7.37 7.79 -0.53
C VAL A 108 7.21 8.21 -1.98
N VAL A 109 6.36 9.20 -2.22
CA VAL A 109 6.15 9.80 -3.54
C VAL A 109 6.49 11.26 -3.44
N ALA A 110 7.43 11.72 -4.26
CA ALA A 110 7.73 13.13 -4.41
C ALA A 110 8.05 13.48 -5.87
N PRO A 111 7.83 14.73 -6.30
CA PRO A 111 8.11 15.18 -7.68
C PRO A 111 9.59 15.09 -8.07
N THR A 112 10.51 15.16 -7.10
CA THR A 112 11.95 15.18 -7.35
C THR A 112 12.69 14.15 -6.48
N ALA A 113 13.82 13.65 -6.99
CA ALA A 113 14.69 12.76 -6.24
C ALA A 113 15.22 13.42 -4.95
N VAL A 114 15.46 14.74 -4.98
CA VAL A 114 15.90 15.53 -3.82
C VAL A 114 14.85 15.47 -2.71
N GLU A 115 13.58 15.67 -3.04
CA GLU A 115 12.50 15.58 -2.06
C GLU A 115 12.35 14.16 -1.50
N ILE A 116 12.54 13.12 -2.32
CA ILE A 116 12.56 11.73 -1.83
C ILE A 116 13.69 11.56 -0.80
N GLU A 117 14.90 12.02 -1.08
CA GLU A 117 16.02 11.94 -0.15
C GLU A 117 15.76 12.69 1.16
N GLU A 118 15.20 13.89 1.09
CA GLU A 118 14.84 14.67 2.29
C GLU A 118 13.80 13.94 3.14
N MET A 119 12.77 13.37 2.51
CA MET A 119 11.74 12.59 3.20
C MET A 119 12.32 11.34 3.86
N LEU A 120 13.22 10.62 3.16
CA LEU A 120 13.91 9.45 3.71
C LEU A 120 14.82 9.82 4.89
N LYS A 121 15.59 10.92 4.78
CA LYS A 121 16.42 11.44 5.87
C LYS A 121 15.58 11.78 7.12
N ARG A 122 14.44 12.45 6.94
CA ARG A 122 13.52 12.75 8.05
C ARG A 122 12.99 11.48 8.72
N LYS A 123 12.62 10.46 7.94
CA LYS A 123 12.16 9.16 8.48
C LYS A 123 13.25 8.41 9.24
N TYR A 124 14.48 8.40 8.71
CA TYR A 124 15.63 7.80 9.36
C TYR A 124 15.92 8.46 10.72
N ASN A 125 15.94 9.80 10.75
CA ASN A 125 16.16 10.56 11.98
C ASN A 125 15.06 10.35 13.03
N ALA A 126 13.84 9.99 12.60
CA ALA A 126 12.73 9.63 13.48
C ALA A 126 12.76 8.16 13.96
N GLY A 127 13.77 7.37 13.55
CA GLY A 127 13.91 5.96 13.95
C GLY A 127 12.97 5.00 13.21
N ASN A 128 12.36 5.41 12.10
CA ASN A 128 11.50 4.52 11.32
C ASN A 128 12.32 3.56 10.46
N ALA A 129 11.94 2.28 10.42
CA ALA A 129 12.55 1.31 9.53
C ALA A 129 12.27 1.67 8.06
N ILE A 130 13.33 1.78 7.26
CA ILE A 130 13.26 2.01 5.81
C ILE A 130 13.70 0.71 5.14
N GLN A 131 12.82 0.10 4.35
CA GLN A 131 13.15 -1.06 3.52
C GLN A 131 13.23 -0.60 2.05
N PRO A 132 14.25 -1.05 1.27
CA PRO A 132 14.38 -0.73 -0.15
C PRO A 132 13.25 -1.33 -1.00
#